data_AF-A0A959WZV1-F1
#
_entry.id   AF-A0A959WZV1-F1
#
_cell.length_a   1.000
_cell.length_b   1.000
_cell.length_c   1.000
_cell.angle_alpha   90.00
_cell.angle_beta   90.00
_cell.angle_gamma   90.00
#
_symmetry.space_group_name_H-M   'P 1'
#
loop_
_entity.id
_entity.type
_entity.pdbx_description
1 polymer ?
#
loop_
_entity_poly.entity_id
_entity_poly.type
_entity_poly.pdbx_seq_one_letter_code
_entity_poly.pdbx_strand_id
1 'polypeptide(L)' 'MTDRLEFLQGVAKLHAFYTEQVRMLAHAYNLTDEQAAKLLDGYGYYNVARSILHPPKVNVIPVVSDEPEPDA' A
#
# COMPACT_ATOMS: atom_id res chain seq x y z
N MET A 1 2.13 -2.48 28.27
CA MET A 1 1.38 -1.55 27.39
C MET A 1 2.03 -1.45 26.02
N THR A 2 3.38 -1.47 25.94
CA THR A 2 4.18 -1.49 24.71
C THR A 2 3.76 -2.60 23.73
N ASP A 3 3.61 -3.84 24.20
CA ASP A 3 3.27 -4.99 23.34
C ASP A 3 1.93 -4.83 22.59
N ARG A 4 0.96 -4.14 23.20
CA ARG A 4 -0.34 -3.85 22.55
C ARG A 4 -0.19 -2.84 21.42
N LEU A 5 0.68 -1.85 21.59
CA LEU A 5 0.97 -0.86 20.55
C LEU A 5 1.75 -1.48 19.39
N GLU A 6 2.75 -2.31 19.68
CA GLU A 6 3.51 -3.05 18.68
C GLU A 6 2.62 -4.00 17.86
N PHE A 7 1.70 -4.69 18.53
CA PHE A 7 0.69 -5.53 17.86
C PHE A 7 -0.15 -4.71 16.88
N LEU A 8 -0.71 -3.57 17.32
CA LEU A 8 -1.51 -2.70 16.45
C LEU A 8 -0.70 -2.15 15.26
N GLN A 9 0.57 -1.81 15.47
CA GLN A 9 1.47 -1.41 14.39
C GLN A 9 1.71 -2.56 13.39
N GLY A 10 1.88 -3.79 13.89
CA GLY A 10 1.99 -4.99 13.07
C GLY A 10 0.74 -5.22 12.21
N VAL A 11 -0.44 -5.10 12.81
CA VAL A 11 -1.73 -5.20 12.10
C VAL A 11 -1.84 -4.13 11.02
N ALA A 12 -1.48 -2.88 11.31
CA ALA A 12 -1.52 -1.80 10.33
C ALA A 12 -0.58 -2.06 9.13
N LYS A 13 0.64 -2.56 9.39
CA LYS A 13 1.59 -2.94 8.34
C LYS A 13 1.06 -4.09 7.47
N LEU A 14 0.54 -5.14 8.11
CA LEU A 14 -0.08 -6.26 7.39
C LEU A 14 -1.26 -5.77 6.55
N HIS A 15 -2.04 -4.83 7.09
CA HIS A 15 -3.17 -4.24 6.41
C HIS A 15 -2.78 -3.50 5.13
N ALA A 16 -1.75 -2.65 5.22
CA ALA A 16 -1.22 -1.94 4.06
C ALA A 16 -0.69 -2.91 3.00
N PHE A 17 0.08 -3.92 3.42
CA PHE A 17 0.67 -4.89 2.50
C PHE A 17 -0.37 -5.70 1.74
N TYR A 18 -1.37 -6.26 2.43
CA TYR A 18 -2.43 -7.00 1.72
C TYR A 18 -3.23 -6.08 0.80
N THR A 19 -3.46 -4.81 1.18
CA THR A 19 -4.24 -3.87 0.35
C THR A 19 -3.52 -3.63 -0.97
N GLU A 20 -2.19 -3.53 -0.95
CA GLU A 20 -1.39 -3.40 -2.17
C GLU A 20 -1.45 -4.67 -3.03
N GLN A 21 -1.43 -5.85 -2.42
CA GLN A 21 -1.63 -7.10 -3.18
C GLN A 21 -2.99 -7.17 -3.86
N VAL A 22 -4.05 -6.70 -3.18
CA VAL A 22 -5.39 -6.64 -3.77
C VAL A 22 -5.44 -5.62 -4.91
N ARG A 23 -4.72 -4.48 -4.81
CA ARG A 23 -4.60 -3.52 -5.91
C ARG A 23 -3.88 -4.13 -7.12
N MET A 24 -2.72 -4.75 -6.90
CA MET A 24 -1.98 -5.44 -7.97
C MET A 24 -2.83 -6.54 -8.63
N LEU A 25 -3.61 -7.28 -7.84
CA LEU A 25 -4.54 -8.28 -8.34
C LEU A 25 -5.63 -7.64 -9.20
N ALA A 26 -6.28 -6.57 -8.72
CA ALA A 26 -7.28 -5.83 -9.49
C ALA A 26 -6.73 -5.41 -10.85
N HIS A 27 -5.52 -4.85 -10.89
CA HIS A 27 -4.86 -4.43 -12.13
C HIS A 27 -4.56 -5.61 -13.05
N ALA A 28 -4.15 -6.76 -12.51
CA ALA A 28 -3.93 -7.98 -13.30
C ALA A 28 -5.21 -8.48 -14.00
N TYR A 29 -6.38 -8.17 -13.43
CA TYR A 29 -7.70 -8.45 -14.01
C TYR A 29 -8.31 -7.25 -14.77
N ASN A 30 -7.52 -6.23 -15.11
CA ASN A 30 -7.96 -5.01 -15.78
C ASN A 30 -9.10 -4.25 -15.07
N LEU A 31 -9.15 -4.33 -13.74
CA LEU A 31 -10.06 -3.52 -12.92
C LEU A 31 -9.37 -2.23 -12.47
N THR A 32 -10.08 -1.11 -12.53
CA THR A 32 -9.64 0.11 -11.85
C THR A 32 -9.80 -0.04 -10.33
N ASP A 33 -9.10 0.80 -9.57
CA ASP A 33 -9.20 0.82 -8.11
C ASP A 33 -10.65 1.05 -7.64
N GLU A 34 -11.41 1.89 -8.35
CA GLU A 34 -12.83 2.17 -8.06
C GLU A 34 -13.73 0.97 -8.37
N GLN A 35 -13.48 0.27 -9.47
CA GLN A 35 -14.23 -0.94 -9.82
C GLN A 35 -13.97 -2.06 -8.81
N ALA A 36 -12.71 -2.26 -8.44
CA ALA A 36 -12.31 -3.19 -7.40
C ALA A 36 -12.91 -2.82 -6.04
N ALA A 37 -12.87 -1.54 -5.66
CA ALA A 37 -13.49 -1.06 -4.42
C ALA A 37 -14.99 -1.38 -4.38
N LYS A 38 -15.73 -1.07 -5.45
CA LYS A 38 -17.17 -1.35 -5.54
C LYS A 38 -17.48 -2.85 -5.47
N LEU A 39 -16.66 -3.68 -6.13
CA LEU A 39 -16.79 -5.13 -6.07
C LEU A 39 -16.57 -5.62 -4.63
N LEU A 40 -15.45 -5.23 -4.02
CA LEU A 40 -15.07 -5.62 -2.66
C LEU A 40 -16.12 -5.21 -1.63
N ASP A 41 -16.70 -4.01 -1.77
CA ASP A 41 -17.78 -3.51 -0.92
C ASP A 41 -19.02 -4.41 -1.00
N GLY A 42 -19.39 -4.84 -2.22
CA GLY A 42 -20.52 -5.76 -2.44
C GLY A 42 -20.35 -7.16 -1.83
N TYR A 43 -19.12 -7.58 -1.54
CA TYR A 43 -18.80 -8.85 -0.88
C TYR A 43 -18.45 -8.72 0.60
N GLY A 44 -18.55 -7.50 1.18
CA GLY A 44 -18.31 -7.28 2.61
C GLY A 44 -16.84 -7.02 2.99
N TYR A 45 -15.94 -6.82 2.03
CA TYR A 45 -14.53 -6.49 2.27
C TYR A 45 -14.32 -4.99 2.52
N TYR A 46 -15.13 -4.38 3.39
CA TYR A 46 -15.26 -2.92 3.55
C TYR A 46 -13.94 -2.19 3.83
N ASN A 47 -13.08 -2.76 4.67
CA ASN A 47 -11.80 -2.14 5.02
C ASN A 47 -10.86 -2.06 3.81
N VAL A 48 -10.84 -3.14 3.01
CA VAL A 48 -10.04 -3.22 1.78
C VAL A 48 -10.62 -2.31 0.70
N ALA A 49 -11.95 -2.34 0.54
CA ALA A 49 -12.68 -1.52 -0.42
C ALA A 49 -12.44 -0.02 -0.24
N ARG A 50 -12.31 0.45 1.01
CA ARG A 50 -11.95 1.85 1.30
C ARG A 50 -10.46 2.11 1.10
N SER A 51 -9.62 1.18 1.55
CA SER A 51 -8.17 1.40 1.56
C SER A 51 -7.53 1.32 0.17
N ILE A 52 -8.10 0.53 -0.74
CA ILE A 52 -7.61 0.43 -2.13
C ILE A 52 -7.75 1.76 -2.89
N LEU A 53 -8.64 2.66 -2.48
CA LEU A 53 -8.79 4.00 -3.08
C LEU A 53 -7.71 5.00 -2.63
N HIS A 54 -6.89 4.61 -1.65
CA HIS A 54 -5.85 5.46 -1.07
C HIS A 54 -4.49 4.80 -1.28
N PRO A 55 -3.83 5.04 -2.41
CA PRO A 55 -2.49 4.51 -2.64
C PRO A 55 -1.53 4.97 -1.54
N PRO A 56 -0.62 4.07 -1.09
CA PRO A 56 0.40 4.46 -0.15
C PRO A 56 1.21 5.59 -0.77
N LYS A 57 1.35 6.70 -0.03
CA LYS A 57 2.25 7.78 -0.42
C LYS A 57 3.68 7.25 -0.33
N VAL A 58 4.20 6.71 -1.42
CA VAL A 58 5.63 6.42 -1.54
C VAL A 58 6.33 7.77 -1.52
N ASN A 59 6.84 8.17 -0.35
CA ASN A 59 7.84 9.23 -0.30
C ASN A 59 9.06 8.66 -1.00
N VAL A 60 9.24 9.02 -2.27
CA VAL A 60 10.46 8.75 -3.02
C VAL A 60 11.55 9.58 -2.34
N ILE A 61 12.35 8.94 -1.48
CA ILE A 61 13.58 9.55 -0.98
C ILE A 61 14.50 9.60 -2.20
N PRO A 62 14.89 10.79 -2.70
CA PRO A 62 15.82 10.85 -3.82
C PRO A 62 17.11 10.16 -3.40
N VAL A 63 17.52 9.15 -4.17
CA VAL A 63 18.82 8.51 -4.01
C VAL A 63 19.85 9.55 -4.39
N VAL A 64 20.49 10.16 -3.39
CA VAL A 64 21.68 10.98 -3.60
C VAL A 64 22.77 10.03 -4.08
N SER A 65 23.14 10.14 -5.35
CA SER A 65 24.24 9.34 -5.90
C SER A 65 25.54 9.99 -5.45
N ASP A 66 26.24 9.35 -4.51
CA ASP A 66 27.63 9.66 -4.17
C ASP A 66 28.54 9.14 -5.31
N GLU A 67 28.53 9.80 -6.47
CA GLU A 67 29.61 9.63 -7.45
C GLU A 67 30.72 10.64 -7.11
N PRO A 68 31.94 10.20 -6.77
CA PRO A 68 33.05 11.13 -6.54
C PRO A 68 33.44 11.81 -7.85
N GLU A 69 33.47 13.14 -7.86
CA GLU A 69 34.01 13.92 -8.98
C GLU A 69 35.46 13.51 -9.27
N PRO A 70 35.85 13.29 -10.54
CA PRO A 70 37.24 13.04 -10.88
C PRO A 70 38.03 14.35 -10.69
N ASP A 71 39.01 14.32 -9.78
CA ASP A 71 39.97 15.40 -9.56
C ASP A 71 40.58 15.83 -10.91
N ALA A 72 40.37 17.10 -11.27
CA ALA A 72 40.93 17.75 -12.45
C ALA A 72 42.16 18.59 -12.11
#